data_AF-A0A3M2CHM6-F1
#
_entry.id   AF-A0A3M2CHM6-F1
#
_cell.length_a   1.000
_cell.length_b   1.000
_cell.length_c   1.000
_cell.angle_alpha   90.00
_cell.angle_beta   90.00
_cell.angle_gamma   90.00
#
_symmetry.space_group_name_H-M   'P 1'
#
loop_
_entity.id
_entity.type
_entity.pdbx_description
1 polymer ?
#
loop_
_entity_poly.entity_id
_entity_poly.type
_entity_poly.pdbx_seq_one_letter_code
_entity_poly.pdbx_strand_id
1 'polypeptide(L)'
;MQDDTESSKPLSVERLREAQAFMAEIREIQRNAGVSLSGRAWLDDDIVAISHRTRSQSHVVRAVAHGTDDHVCDKLMEGFEEMCRRRKHPIPPHLRRDVYRLLASELHVNATAFNAPLSSMVRPTIYHGDISGMLHDEEFASFRETPGLFRYAVTNYPSDPQGFLHKALSTVAELERDPEFALLRDTPSVFRLAAVNNPSDPHGFLRKGLATIGELESDPEFASLRDTPSLYRYVAFNNPSDPKGFLRSVLMTIPELERNPAFESLRDTPSLFKQAAVRNPSDPAGFLRRMISTVAELERDPDFASLHDTPGLLRYAAVGYPSNPKSFLRRVISTVAELERDPEFVSLRDTPHLYKHAAVHNPSNARDFLRKVLWTVAELERDPEFASLRDTPGLFRHAAVSNPSDPRGCLRRVMATVAELEHDPAFATLRDRSGLFRYAAVGNPSDPKGFLRNALSTAAELERDSEFETVRDTPGLFTRAAACYPSDPRGYLRRVMATAAALERNPEFSSLRETPWVFKHCAMHYLPEPDEFLRRVVATRDQLARDPEFEGLHPTPGIFVEAAARHPSQPQCYLRAVLSKRSAAVDNRHKDGKWTRAIEPRAHDNPGESHHR
;
A
#
# COMPACT_ATOMS: atom_id res chain seq x y z
N MET A 1 -74.81 16.03 -9.29
CA MET A 1 -74.88 14.83 -8.44
C MET A 1 -75.13 13.64 -9.34
N GLN A 2 -74.05 12.95 -9.73
CA GLN A 2 -74.05 11.60 -10.28
C GLN A 2 -72.76 10.95 -9.75
N ASP A 3 -72.95 9.82 -9.09
CA ASP A 3 -72.03 8.91 -8.37
C ASP A 3 -70.51 9.16 -8.45
N ASP A 4 -69.95 9.58 -7.30
CA ASP A 4 -68.51 9.57 -6.99
C ASP A 4 -68.14 8.36 -6.09
N THR A 5 -68.51 7.14 -6.51
CA THR A 5 -68.05 5.88 -5.88
C THR A 5 -66.98 5.15 -6.70
N GLU A 6 -66.08 5.91 -7.34
CA GLU A 6 -64.90 5.37 -8.04
C GLU A 6 -63.59 5.54 -7.25
N SER A 7 -63.69 5.85 -5.95
CA SER A 7 -62.52 6.08 -5.08
C SER A 7 -61.77 4.80 -4.68
N SER A 8 -62.32 3.60 -4.94
CA SER A 8 -61.73 2.34 -4.45
C SER A 8 -61.61 1.19 -5.47
N LYS A 9 -61.81 1.42 -6.78
CA LYS A 9 -61.53 0.36 -7.76
C LYS A 9 -60.02 0.26 -8.02
N PRO A 10 -59.41 -0.94 -7.92
CA PRO A 10 -58.01 -1.12 -8.28
C PRO A 10 -57.83 -0.71 -9.75
N LEU A 11 -56.80 0.10 -10.00
CA LEU A 11 -56.39 0.53 -11.34
C LEU A 11 -56.24 -0.72 -12.22
N SER A 12 -56.98 -0.79 -13.33
CA SER A 12 -56.71 -1.84 -14.31
C SER A 12 -55.29 -1.62 -14.84
N VAL A 13 -54.44 -2.63 -14.73
CA VAL A 13 -53.05 -2.60 -15.21
C VAL A 13 -52.98 -2.17 -16.68
N GLU A 14 -54.00 -2.51 -17.47
CA GLU A 14 -54.17 -2.12 -18.87
C GLU A 14 -54.25 -0.59 -19.06
N ARG A 15 -55.08 0.12 -18.29
CA ARG A 15 -55.17 1.59 -18.34
C ARG A 15 -53.87 2.30 -17.92
N LEU A 16 -53.15 1.76 -16.95
CA LEU A 16 -51.83 2.31 -16.57
C LEU A 16 -50.79 2.11 -17.67
N ARG A 17 -50.80 0.96 -18.35
CA ARG A 17 -49.94 0.71 -19.52
C ARG A 17 -50.28 1.63 -20.67
N GLU A 18 -51.57 1.87 -20.92
CA GLU A 18 -52.05 2.79 -21.95
C GLU A 18 -51.62 4.24 -21.65
N ALA A 19 -51.79 4.70 -20.41
CA ALA A 19 -51.32 6.02 -19.98
C ALA A 19 -49.79 6.15 -20.08
N GLN A 20 -49.04 5.12 -19.71
CA GLN A 20 -47.57 5.09 -19.82
C GLN A 20 -47.13 5.13 -21.29
N ALA A 21 -47.78 4.39 -22.18
CA ALA A 21 -47.49 4.39 -23.62
C ALA A 21 -47.76 5.77 -24.23
N PHE A 22 -48.90 6.40 -23.89
CA PHE A 22 -49.22 7.76 -24.29
C PHE A 22 -48.13 8.75 -23.81
N MET A 23 -47.72 8.68 -22.55
CA MET A 23 -46.67 9.56 -22.01
C MET A 23 -45.33 9.39 -22.74
N ALA A 24 -44.95 8.15 -23.05
CA ALA A 24 -43.73 7.83 -23.79
C ALA A 24 -43.77 8.41 -25.22
N GLU A 25 -44.90 8.26 -25.93
CA GLU A 25 -45.11 8.81 -27.27
C GLU A 25 -44.97 10.34 -27.27
N ILE A 26 -45.63 11.04 -26.35
CA ILE A 26 -45.54 12.51 -26.25
C ILE A 26 -44.10 12.97 -26.01
N ARG A 27 -43.37 12.27 -25.13
CA ARG A 27 -41.95 12.56 -24.85
C ARG A 27 -41.07 12.30 -26.08
N GLU A 28 -41.34 11.25 -26.83
CA GLU A 28 -40.63 10.96 -28.09
C GLU A 28 -40.87 12.06 -29.14
N ILE A 29 -42.12 12.47 -29.35
CA ILE A 29 -42.47 13.60 -30.23
C ILE A 29 -41.76 14.88 -29.76
N GLN A 30 -41.75 15.13 -28.45
CA GLN A 30 -41.06 16.26 -27.85
C GLN A 30 -39.55 16.23 -28.11
N ARG A 31 -38.90 15.08 -27.98
CA ARG A 31 -37.47 14.91 -28.27
C ARG A 31 -37.18 15.17 -29.76
N ASN A 32 -37.95 14.57 -30.65
CA ASN A 32 -37.79 14.71 -32.10
C ASN A 32 -38.02 16.15 -32.59
N ALA A 33 -38.86 16.92 -31.89
CA ALA A 33 -39.08 18.32 -32.22
C ALA A 33 -37.88 19.24 -31.92
N GLY A 34 -37.00 18.89 -30.98
CA GLY A 34 -35.85 19.70 -30.60
C GLY A 34 -36.17 21.08 -29.99
N VAL A 35 -37.44 21.37 -29.68
CA VAL A 35 -37.89 22.69 -29.18
C VAL A 35 -38.12 22.66 -27.67
N SER A 36 -37.50 23.58 -26.92
CA SER A 36 -37.70 23.71 -25.47
C SER A 36 -39.14 24.11 -25.08
N LEU A 37 -39.59 23.67 -23.89
CA LEU A 37 -40.83 24.12 -23.23
C LEU A 37 -40.67 25.49 -22.55
N SER A 38 -39.94 26.43 -23.17
CA SER A 38 -39.84 27.80 -22.67
C SER A 38 -41.08 28.63 -23.01
N GLY A 39 -41.38 29.65 -22.21
CA GLY A 39 -42.55 30.56 -22.39
C GLY A 39 -43.73 30.28 -21.46
N ARG A 40 -44.74 31.16 -21.47
CA ARG A 40 -45.95 31.02 -20.64
C ARG A 40 -46.75 29.79 -21.08
N ALA A 41 -47.27 29.05 -20.09
CA ALA A 41 -48.28 28.02 -20.32
C ALA A 41 -49.61 28.69 -20.68
N TRP A 42 -50.32 28.12 -21.65
CA TRP A 42 -51.66 28.56 -22.03
C TRP A 42 -52.58 27.35 -21.93
N LEU A 43 -53.13 27.15 -20.74
CA LEU A 43 -54.06 26.07 -20.43
C LEU A 43 -55.46 26.64 -20.25
N ASP A 44 -56.45 25.84 -20.60
CA ASP A 44 -57.86 26.14 -20.36
C ASP A 44 -58.16 26.08 -18.85
N ASP A 45 -59.06 26.94 -18.36
CA ASP A 45 -59.45 26.99 -16.94
C ASP A 45 -60.03 25.63 -16.48
N ASP A 46 -60.67 24.90 -17.39
CA ASP A 46 -61.18 23.55 -17.13
C ASP A 46 -60.06 22.53 -16.87
N ILE A 47 -58.92 22.65 -17.54
CA ILE A 47 -57.75 21.75 -17.35
C ILE A 47 -57.08 22.03 -16.00
N VAL A 48 -56.97 23.31 -15.63
CA VAL A 48 -56.46 23.74 -14.33
C VAL A 48 -57.37 23.22 -13.20
N ALA A 49 -58.69 23.33 -13.36
CA ALA A 49 -59.66 22.81 -12.40
C ALA A 49 -59.59 21.28 -12.24
N ILE A 50 -59.37 20.52 -13.32
CA ILE A 50 -59.20 19.06 -13.28
C ILE A 50 -57.90 18.66 -12.57
N SER A 51 -56.81 19.41 -12.78
CA SER A 51 -55.53 19.19 -12.11
C SER A 51 -55.64 19.37 -10.60
N HIS A 52 -56.24 20.47 -10.16
CA HIS A 52 -56.51 20.72 -8.74
C HIS A 52 -57.43 19.67 -8.10
N ARG A 53 -58.48 19.25 -8.81
CA ARG A 53 -59.39 18.18 -8.34
C ARG A 53 -58.64 16.85 -8.20
N THR A 54 -57.79 16.51 -9.16
CA THR A 54 -57.00 15.26 -9.10
C THR A 54 -55.99 15.29 -7.97
N ARG A 55 -55.35 16.43 -7.71
CA ARG A 55 -54.45 16.64 -6.57
C ARG A 55 -55.15 16.42 -5.22
N SER A 56 -56.35 16.98 -5.05
CA SER A 56 -57.11 16.87 -3.80
C SER A 56 -57.71 15.47 -3.56
N GLN A 57 -58.06 14.74 -4.63
CA GLN A 57 -58.75 13.45 -4.54
C GLN A 57 -57.85 12.22 -4.68
N SER A 58 -56.64 12.35 -5.21
CA SER A 58 -55.73 11.21 -5.42
C SER A 58 -54.77 11.03 -4.24
N HIS A 59 -54.88 9.90 -3.54
CA HIS A 59 -53.99 9.56 -2.42
C HIS A 59 -52.51 9.56 -2.83
N VAL A 60 -52.17 9.04 -4.02
CA VAL A 60 -50.80 9.00 -4.53
C VAL A 60 -50.23 10.40 -4.75
N VAL A 61 -51.01 11.29 -5.37
CA VAL A 61 -50.58 12.68 -5.62
C VAL A 61 -50.46 13.44 -4.31
N ARG A 62 -51.39 13.24 -3.36
CA ARG A 62 -51.31 13.83 -2.03
C ARG A 62 -50.09 13.36 -1.24
N ALA A 63 -49.78 12.06 -1.29
CA ALA A 63 -48.63 11.50 -0.60
C ALA A 63 -47.31 12.09 -1.11
N VAL A 64 -47.20 12.36 -2.41
CA VAL A 64 -46.03 13.03 -3.01
C VAL A 64 -46.00 14.54 -2.66
N ALA A 65 -47.16 15.19 -2.55
CA ALA A 65 -47.25 16.61 -2.20
C ALA A 65 -47.01 16.90 -0.70
N HIS A 66 -47.26 15.93 0.20
CA HIS A 66 -47.10 16.11 1.64
C HIS A 66 -45.65 16.44 2.03
N GLY A 67 -45.42 17.67 2.51
CA GLY A 67 -44.11 18.16 2.96
C GLY A 67 -43.38 19.09 1.98
N THR A 68 -44.02 19.54 0.90
CA THR A 68 -43.44 20.47 -0.09
C THR A 68 -44.38 21.63 -0.42
N ASP A 69 -43.90 22.64 -1.17
CA ASP A 69 -44.71 23.75 -1.66
C ASP A 69 -45.88 23.20 -2.51
N ASP A 70 -47.11 23.51 -2.12
CA ASP A 70 -48.37 22.89 -2.59
C ASP A 70 -48.57 22.93 -4.12
N HIS A 71 -47.78 23.77 -4.80
CA HIS A 71 -47.84 24.07 -6.23
C HIS A 71 -46.93 23.20 -7.10
N VAL A 72 -46.07 22.34 -6.54
CA VAL A 72 -45.10 21.56 -7.33
C VAL A 72 -45.79 20.52 -8.22
N CYS A 73 -46.80 19.82 -7.70
CA CYS A 73 -47.58 18.86 -8.48
C CYS A 73 -48.43 19.55 -9.55
N ASP A 74 -48.98 20.73 -9.26
CA ASP A 74 -49.74 21.52 -10.24
C ASP A 74 -48.82 21.95 -11.40
N LYS A 75 -47.62 22.46 -11.10
CA LYS A 75 -46.59 22.78 -12.12
C LYS A 75 -46.19 21.58 -12.98
N LEU A 76 -46.15 20.39 -12.39
CA LEU A 76 -45.84 19.15 -13.12
C LEU A 76 -46.95 18.79 -14.10
N MET A 77 -48.20 18.77 -13.64
CA MET A 77 -49.36 18.43 -14.45
C MET A 77 -49.59 19.46 -15.56
N GLU A 78 -49.59 20.74 -15.21
CA GLU A 78 -49.72 21.84 -16.15
C GLU A 78 -48.60 21.84 -17.19
N GLY A 79 -47.36 21.59 -16.78
CA GLY A 79 -46.21 21.52 -17.69
C GLY A 79 -46.31 20.37 -18.69
N PHE A 80 -46.86 19.23 -18.28
CA PHE A 80 -47.09 18.09 -19.17
C PHE A 80 -48.29 18.31 -20.10
N GLU A 81 -49.38 18.90 -19.61
CA GLU A 81 -50.53 19.31 -20.44
C GLU A 81 -50.10 20.35 -21.50
N GLU A 82 -49.26 21.31 -21.12
CA GLU A 82 -48.71 22.31 -22.04
C GLU A 82 -47.80 21.65 -23.10
N MET A 83 -47.03 20.62 -22.74
CA MET A 83 -46.27 19.82 -23.72
C MET A 83 -47.23 19.14 -24.71
N CYS A 84 -48.25 18.43 -24.21
CA CYS A 84 -49.26 17.76 -25.02
C CYS A 84 -49.93 18.73 -26.01
N ARG A 85 -50.32 19.92 -25.52
CA ARG A 85 -50.93 20.99 -26.33
C ARG A 85 -49.98 21.49 -27.42
N ARG A 86 -48.72 21.79 -27.10
CA ARG A 86 -47.71 22.24 -28.07
C ARG A 86 -47.41 21.21 -29.15
N ARG A 87 -47.59 19.93 -28.85
CA ARG A 87 -47.45 18.83 -29.81
C ARG A 87 -48.73 18.50 -30.57
N LYS A 88 -49.86 19.15 -30.24
CA LYS A 88 -51.19 18.88 -30.82
C LYS A 88 -51.71 17.46 -30.52
N HIS A 89 -51.31 16.91 -29.39
CA HIS A 89 -51.75 15.60 -28.89
C HIS A 89 -52.29 15.76 -27.47
N PRO A 90 -53.52 16.28 -27.28
CA PRO A 90 -54.09 16.50 -25.95
C PRO A 90 -54.31 15.17 -25.22
N ILE A 91 -54.21 15.19 -23.89
CA ILE A 91 -54.41 13.97 -23.08
C ILE A 91 -55.85 13.49 -23.22
N PRO A 92 -56.10 12.22 -23.60
CA PRO A 92 -57.43 11.66 -23.65
C PRO A 92 -58.13 11.78 -22.29
N PRO A 93 -59.39 12.24 -22.21
CA PRO A 93 -60.06 12.48 -20.92
C PRO A 93 -60.08 11.27 -19.98
N HIS A 94 -60.16 10.06 -20.54
CA HIS A 94 -60.17 8.82 -19.76
C HIS A 94 -58.78 8.42 -19.21
N LEU A 95 -57.68 8.91 -19.79
CA LEU A 95 -56.31 8.63 -19.31
C LEU A 95 -55.76 9.70 -18.36
N ARG A 96 -56.33 10.90 -18.36
CA ARG A 96 -55.77 12.07 -17.67
C ARG A 96 -55.46 11.83 -16.19
N ARG A 97 -56.38 11.21 -15.44
CA ARG A 97 -56.18 10.90 -14.01
C ARG A 97 -55.02 9.92 -13.79
N ASP A 98 -54.84 8.97 -14.69
CA ASP A 98 -53.80 7.95 -14.61
C ASP A 98 -52.43 8.53 -15.01
N VAL A 99 -52.40 9.38 -16.03
CA VAL A 99 -51.21 10.19 -16.39
C VAL A 99 -50.73 11.04 -15.21
N TYR A 100 -51.63 11.75 -14.53
CA TYR A 100 -51.25 12.59 -13.38
C TYR A 100 -50.69 11.77 -12.20
N ARG A 101 -51.20 10.55 -11.98
CA ARG A 101 -50.67 9.63 -10.95
C ARG A 101 -49.28 9.11 -11.31
N LEU A 102 -49.07 8.75 -12.58
CA LEU A 102 -47.77 8.31 -13.08
C LEU A 102 -46.73 9.43 -13.00
N LEU A 103 -47.09 10.64 -13.43
CA LEU A 103 -46.22 11.83 -13.31
C LEU A 103 -45.78 12.08 -11.87
N ALA A 104 -46.71 12.07 -10.92
CA ALA A 104 -46.37 12.25 -9.50
C ALA A 104 -45.43 11.15 -8.97
N SER A 105 -45.62 9.91 -9.43
CA SER A 105 -44.78 8.77 -9.05
C SER A 105 -43.36 8.91 -9.63
N GLU A 106 -43.23 9.21 -10.93
CA GLU A 106 -41.95 9.46 -11.60
C GLU A 106 -41.20 10.63 -10.93
N LEU A 107 -41.90 11.71 -10.57
CA LEU A 107 -41.32 12.86 -9.87
C LEU A 107 -40.70 12.45 -8.53
N HIS A 108 -41.43 11.63 -7.76
CA HIS A 108 -40.94 11.13 -6.47
C HIS A 108 -39.71 10.22 -6.64
N VAL A 109 -39.77 9.27 -7.58
CA VAL A 109 -38.65 8.37 -7.90
C VAL A 109 -37.40 9.18 -8.28
N ASN A 110 -37.55 10.16 -9.17
CA ASN A 110 -36.44 11.00 -9.60
C ASN A 110 -35.84 11.81 -8.43
N ALA A 111 -36.68 12.46 -7.62
CA ALA A 111 -36.20 13.27 -6.50
C ALA A 111 -35.45 12.44 -5.45
N THR A 112 -35.92 11.22 -5.17
CA THR A 112 -35.23 10.29 -4.27
C THR A 112 -33.93 9.79 -4.89
N ALA A 113 -33.93 9.39 -6.16
CA ALA A 113 -32.75 8.87 -6.85
C ALA A 113 -31.61 9.91 -6.91
N PHE A 114 -31.92 11.17 -7.22
CA PHE A 114 -30.92 12.24 -7.33
C PHE A 114 -30.70 13.04 -6.03
N ASN A 115 -31.38 12.68 -4.93
CA ASN A 115 -31.36 13.43 -3.67
C ASN A 115 -31.52 14.94 -3.90
N ALA A 116 -32.63 15.30 -4.56
CA ALA A 116 -32.91 16.67 -5.02
C ALA A 116 -34.32 17.12 -4.60
N PRO A 117 -34.54 18.43 -4.38
CA PRO A 117 -35.88 18.95 -4.10
C PRO A 117 -36.85 18.65 -5.24
N LEU A 118 -38.10 18.28 -4.93
CA LEU A 118 -39.15 17.99 -5.92
C LEU A 118 -39.27 19.10 -6.98
N SER A 119 -39.20 20.36 -6.55
CA SER A 119 -39.30 21.53 -7.44
C SER A 119 -38.24 21.55 -8.56
N SER A 120 -37.03 21.05 -8.28
CA SER A 120 -35.94 20.95 -9.26
C SER A 120 -36.10 19.80 -10.26
N MET A 121 -36.94 18.81 -9.93
CA MET A 121 -37.15 17.60 -10.73
C MET A 121 -38.39 17.67 -11.63
N VAL A 122 -39.21 18.72 -11.53
CA VAL A 122 -40.41 18.90 -12.36
C VAL A 122 -40.09 18.84 -13.85
N ARG A 123 -39.17 19.69 -14.32
CA ARG A 123 -38.81 19.75 -15.75
C ARG A 123 -38.19 18.44 -16.26
N PRO A 124 -37.19 17.84 -15.59
CA PRO A 124 -36.66 16.54 -15.98
C PRO A 124 -37.72 15.46 -16.09
N THR A 125 -38.63 15.38 -15.12
CA THR A 125 -39.71 14.40 -15.10
C THR A 125 -40.67 14.59 -16.28
N ILE A 126 -40.96 15.85 -16.63
CA ILE A 126 -41.77 16.17 -17.82
C ILE A 126 -41.08 15.62 -19.09
N TYR A 127 -39.80 15.94 -19.31
CA TYR A 127 -39.08 15.55 -20.52
C TYR A 127 -38.77 14.06 -20.64
N HIS A 128 -38.39 13.41 -19.53
CA HIS A 128 -37.78 12.09 -19.56
C HIS A 128 -38.57 11.01 -18.81
N GLY A 129 -39.53 11.39 -17.96
CA GLY A 129 -40.19 10.45 -17.05
C GLY A 129 -39.27 10.01 -15.94
N ASP A 130 -39.30 8.72 -15.60
CA ASP A 130 -38.31 8.12 -14.72
C ASP A 130 -36.92 8.14 -15.40
N ILE A 131 -36.03 8.99 -14.88
CA ILE A 131 -34.65 9.15 -15.36
C ILE A 131 -33.63 8.53 -14.39
N SER A 132 -34.09 7.83 -13.34
CA SER A 132 -33.20 7.21 -12.36
C SER A 132 -32.23 6.19 -12.98
N GLY A 133 -32.64 5.53 -14.07
CA GLY A 133 -31.80 4.59 -14.83
C GLY A 133 -30.46 5.17 -15.31
N MET A 134 -30.37 6.50 -15.50
CA MET A 134 -29.13 7.18 -15.90
C MET A 134 -28.01 7.02 -14.86
N LEU A 135 -28.33 6.83 -13.58
CA LEU A 135 -27.33 6.58 -12.51
C LEU A 135 -26.60 5.24 -12.68
N HIS A 136 -27.21 4.30 -13.40
CA HIS A 136 -26.73 2.94 -13.58
C HIS A 136 -26.24 2.67 -15.01
N ASP A 137 -26.28 3.67 -15.88
CA ASP A 137 -25.74 3.56 -17.23
C ASP A 137 -24.23 3.31 -17.17
N GLU A 138 -23.75 2.27 -17.88
CA GLU A 138 -22.33 1.90 -17.92
C GLU A 138 -21.50 2.92 -18.71
N GLU A 139 -22.13 3.67 -19.61
CA GLU A 139 -21.44 4.73 -20.35
C GLU A 139 -20.89 5.82 -19.42
N PHE A 140 -21.63 6.15 -18.36
CA PHE A 140 -21.25 7.17 -17.39
C PHE A 140 -20.59 6.59 -16.12
N ALA A 141 -20.12 5.34 -16.17
CA ALA A 141 -19.54 4.66 -15.00
C ALA A 141 -18.39 5.45 -14.35
N SER A 142 -17.60 6.18 -15.15
CA SER A 142 -16.48 7.03 -14.68
C SER A 142 -16.92 8.23 -13.81
N PHE A 143 -18.21 8.57 -13.81
CA PHE A 143 -18.79 9.64 -13.02
C PHE A 143 -19.51 9.17 -11.75
N ARG A 144 -19.63 7.85 -11.51
CA ARG A 144 -20.34 7.29 -10.33
C ARG A 144 -19.82 7.81 -9.00
N GLU A 145 -18.50 8.03 -8.91
CA GLU A 145 -17.83 8.61 -7.73
C GLU A 145 -18.12 10.11 -7.54
N THR A 146 -18.87 10.74 -8.46
CA THR A 146 -19.33 12.13 -8.38
C THR A 146 -20.87 12.20 -8.49
N PRO A 147 -21.66 11.66 -7.54
CA PRO A 147 -23.12 11.63 -7.65
C PRO A 147 -23.76 13.01 -7.85
N GLY A 148 -23.13 14.07 -7.32
CA GLY A 148 -23.55 15.46 -7.51
C GLY A 148 -23.56 15.91 -8.97
N LEU A 149 -22.77 15.27 -9.86
CA LEU A 149 -22.73 15.55 -11.28
C LEU A 149 -24.03 15.15 -11.98
N PHE A 150 -24.52 13.95 -11.72
CA PHE A 150 -25.78 13.50 -12.31
C PHE A 150 -26.94 14.39 -11.88
N ARG A 151 -26.97 14.77 -10.59
CA ARG A 151 -27.93 15.76 -10.09
C ARG A 151 -27.79 17.10 -10.84
N TYR A 152 -26.57 17.61 -10.99
CA TYR A 152 -26.31 18.86 -11.69
C TYR A 152 -26.77 18.82 -13.16
N ALA A 153 -26.48 17.73 -13.87
CA ALA A 153 -26.90 17.51 -15.25
C ALA A 153 -28.42 17.56 -15.37
N VAL A 154 -29.12 16.81 -14.51
CA VAL A 154 -30.58 16.74 -14.49
C VAL A 154 -31.20 18.11 -14.14
N THR A 155 -30.67 18.83 -13.16
CA THR A 155 -31.27 20.11 -12.74
C THR A 155 -31.00 21.26 -13.71
N ASN A 156 -29.82 21.31 -14.33
CA ASN A 156 -29.40 22.46 -15.15
C ASN A 156 -29.55 22.22 -16.66
N TYR A 157 -29.58 20.97 -17.09
CA TYR A 157 -29.80 20.55 -18.47
C TYR A 157 -31.02 19.63 -18.58
N PRO A 158 -32.21 20.05 -18.09
CA PRO A 158 -33.35 19.16 -17.88
C PRO A 158 -33.97 18.61 -19.17
N SER A 159 -33.64 19.16 -20.34
CA SER A 159 -34.09 18.66 -21.64
C SER A 159 -33.12 17.66 -22.27
N ASP A 160 -31.85 17.67 -21.85
CA ASP A 160 -30.79 16.80 -22.37
C ASP A 160 -29.64 16.62 -21.36
N PRO A 161 -29.89 15.93 -20.23
CA PRO A 161 -28.87 15.70 -19.21
C PRO A 161 -27.80 14.72 -19.68
N GLN A 162 -28.17 13.72 -20.50
CA GLN A 162 -27.20 12.78 -21.10
C GLN A 162 -26.28 13.50 -22.08
N GLY A 163 -26.78 14.40 -22.93
CA GLY A 163 -25.95 15.21 -23.82
C GLY A 163 -24.92 16.06 -23.08
N PHE A 164 -25.27 16.61 -21.91
CA PHE A 164 -24.31 17.27 -21.03
C PHE A 164 -23.22 16.30 -20.53
N LEU A 165 -23.59 15.09 -20.10
CA LEU A 165 -22.63 14.09 -19.62
C LEU A 165 -21.71 13.58 -20.75
N HIS A 166 -22.23 13.34 -21.96
CA HIS A 166 -21.41 13.00 -23.12
C HIS A 166 -20.43 14.13 -23.46
N LYS A 167 -20.89 15.39 -23.41
CA LYS A 167 -20.01 16.54 -23.61
C LYS A 167 -18.92 16.58 -22.56
N ALA A 168 -19.24 16.34 -21.29
CA ALA A 168 -18.25 16.26 -20.22
C ALA A 168 -17.23 15.13 -20.46
N LEU A 169 -17.66 13.93 -20.87
CA LEU A 169 -16.76 12.82 -21.24
C LEU A 169 -15.83 13.19 -22.40
N SER A 170 -16.40 13.75 -23.46
CA SER A 170 -15.63 14.19 -24.63
C SER A 170 -14.59 15.23 -24.25
N THR A 171 -14.97 16.21 -23.43
CA THR A 171 -14.06 17.25 -22.93
C THR A 171 -12.97 16.65 -22.05
N VAL A 172 -13.27 15.72 -21.13
CA VAL A 172 -12.22 15.03 -20.34
C VAL A 172 -11.21 14.35 -21.26
N ALA A 173 -11.69 13.59 -22.25
CA ALA A 173 -10.83 12.86 -23.17
C ALA A 173 -10.02 13.77 -24.10
N GLU A 174 -10.52 14.96 -24.42
CA GLU A 174 -9.80 16.02 -25.14
C GLU A 174 -8.66 16.57 -24.26
N LEU A 175 -8.99 17.03 -23.04
CA LEU A 175 -8.04 17.63 -22.11
C LEU A 175 -6.91 16.65 -21.69
N GLU A 176 -7.22 15.36 -21.53
CA GLU A 176 -6.21 14.33 -21.21
C GLU A 176 -5.16 14.16 -22.31
N ARG A 177 -5.58 14.33 -23.59
CA ARG A 177 -4.71 14.19 -24.75
C ARG A 177 -3.95 15.46 -25.07
N ASP A 178 -4.46 16.62 -24.68
CA ASP A 178 -3.82 17.90 -24.93
C ASP A 178 -2.41 17.94 -24.31
N PRO A 179 -1.34 18.20 -25.09
CA PRO A 179 0.01 18.34 -24.57
C PRO A 179 0.19 19.53 -23.61
N GLU A 180 -0.65 20.57 -23.70
CA GLU A 180 -0.64 21.73 -22.79
C GLU A 180 -0.76 21.29 -21.31
N PHE A 181 -1.56 20.25 -21.04
CA PHE A 181 -1.83 19.76 -19.69
C PHE A 181 -1.06 18.50 -19.30
N ALA A 182 0.05 18.20 -19.98
CA ALA A 182 0.85 16.99 -19.69
C ALA A 182 1.27 16.86 -18.21
N LEU A 183 1.54 17.99 -17.54
CA LEU A 183 1.90 18.06 -16.11
C LEU A 183 0.77 17.67 -15.15
N LEU A 184 -0.47 17.56 -15.63
CA LEU A 184 -1.65 17.21 -14.83
C LEU A 184 -2.09 15.76 -15.02
N ARG A 185 -1.42 14.99 -15.90
CA ARG A 185 -1.79 13.60 -16.20
C ARG A 185 -1.61 12.64 -15.02
N ASP A 186 -0.74 12.98 -14.07
CA ASP A 186 -0.60 12.25 -12.80
C ASP A 186 -1.75 12.53 -11.81
N THR A 187 -2.63 13.48 -12.14
CA THR A 187 -3.78 13.89 -11.33
C THR A 187 -5.08 13.89 -12.16
N PRO A 188 -5.54 12.75 -12.72
CA PRO A 188 -6.61 12.72 -13.73
C PRO A 188 -7.94 13.33 -13.28
N SER A 189 -8.19 13.39 -11.97
CA SER A 189 -9.40 13.99 -11.41
C SER A 189 -9.56 15.49 -11.74
N VAL A 190 -8.48 16.23 -12.04
CA VAL A 190 -8.58 17.66 -12.38
C VAL A 190 -9.23 17.90 -13.73
N PHE A 191 -9.07 16.98 -14.69
CA PHE A 191 -9.73 17.06 -16.00
C PHE A 191 -11.24 16.90 -15.85
N ARG A 192 -11.68 15.96 -15.01
CA ARG A 192 -13.09 15.80 -14.64
C ARG A 192 -13.62 17.07 -13.96
N LEU A 193 -12.88 17.60 -13.00
CA LEU A 193 -13.24 18.84 -12.31
C LEU A 193 -13.43 20.00 -13.30
N ALA A 194 -12.52 20.16 -14.25
CA ALA A 194 -12.58 21.19 -15.28
C ALA A 194 -13.81 21.02 -16.19
N ALA A 195 -14.00 19.84 -16.76
CA ALA A 195 -15.10 19.55 -17.67
C ALA A 195 -16.47 19.72 -17.02
N VAL A 196 -16.58 19.40 -15.72
CA VAL A 196 -17.85 19.37 -14.99
C VAL A 196 -18.18 20.70 -14.34
N ASN A 197 -17.23 21.32 -13.63
CA ASN A 197 -17.48 22.53 -12.86
C ASN A 197 -17.23 23.81 -13.67
N ASN A 198 -16.51 23.71 -14.79
CA ASN A 198 -16.22 24.85 -15.68
C ASN A 198 -16.55 24.52 -17.15
N PRO A 199 -17.78 24.05 -17.46
CA PRO A 199 -18.12 23.53 -18.79
C PRO A 199 -18.08 24.57 -19.91
N SER A 200 -18.08 25.87 -19.56
CA SER A 200 -17.97 26.97 -20.52
C SER A 200 -16.53 27.26 -20.96
N ASP A 201 -15.55 26.99 -20.09
CA ASP A 201 -14.12 27.20 -20.38
C ASP A 201 -13.22 26.28 -19.52
N PRO A 202 -13.21 24.97 -19.82
CA PRO A 202 -12.43 24.01 -19.06
C PRO A 202 -10.91 24.19 -19.26
N HIS A 203 -10.48 24.62 -20.45
CA HIS A 203 -9.08 24.91 -20.74
C HIS A 203 -8.59 26.12 -19.94
N GLY A 204 -9.35 27.21 -19.90
CA GLY A 204 -9.01 28.39 -19.09
C GLY A 204 -8.95 28.08 -17.60
N PHE A 205 -9.83 27.23 -17.09
CA PHE A 205 -9.74 26.74 -15.71
C PHE A 205 -8.40 26.02 -15.43
N LEU A 206 -8.00 25.08 -16.29
CA LEU A 206 -6.73 24.36 -16.13
C LEU A 206 -5.51 25.27 -16.28
N ARG A 207 -5.52 26.20 -17.25
CA ARG A 207 -4.45 27.20 -17.41
C ARG A 207 -4.28 28.06 -16.17
N LYS A 208 -5.39 28.50 -15.58
CA LYS A 208 -5.37 29.25 -14.32
C LYS A 208 -4.75 28.41 -13.20
N GLY A 209 -5.12 27.13 -13.10
CA GLY A 209 -4.53 26.20 -12.15
C GLY A 209 -3.02 26.02 -12.34
N LEU A 210 -2.56 25.84 -13.58
CA LEU A 210 -1.13 25.74 -13.93
C LEU A 210 -0.36 27.02 -13.62
N ALA A 211 -0.93 28.19 -13.92
CA ALA A 211 -0.33 29.48 -13.56
C ALA A 211 -0.18 29.60 -12.05
N THR A 212 -1.22 29.25 -11.28
CA THR A 212 -1.14 29.22 -9.80
C THR A 212 -0.09 28.23 -9.31
N ILE A 213 0.02 27.03 -9.88
CA ILE A 213 1.08 26.06 -9.51
C ILE A 213 2.47 26.68 -9.71
N GLY A 214 2.72 27.26 -10.89
CA GLY A 214 4.01 27.88 -11.20
C GLY A 214 4.35 29.07 -10.28
N GLU A 215 3.34 29.89 -9.93
CA GLU A 215 3.48 30.97 -8.95
C GLU A 215 3.86 30.42 -7.56
N LEU A 216 3.17 29.38 -7.07
CA LEU A 216 3.42 28.81 -5.74
C LEU A 216 4.77 28.09 -5.66
N GLU A 217 5.17 27.38 -6.72
CA GLU A 217 6.46 26.68 -6.79
C GLU A 217 7.64 27.67 -6.79
N SER A 218 7.48 28.79 -7.51
CA SER A 218 8.52 29.83 -7.65
C SER A 218 8.63 30.74 -6.42
N ASP A 219 7.57 30.86 -5.62
CA ASP A 219 7.54 31.72 -4.44
C ASP A 219 8.51 31.23 -3.34
N PRO A 220 9.52 32.03 -2.94
CA PRO A 220 10.44 31.66 -1.87
C PRO A 220 9.75 31.40 -0.52
N GLU A 221 8.58 31.99 -0.27
CA GLU A 221 7.80 31.79 0.96
C GLU A 221 7.48 30.30 1.19
N PHE A 222 7.21 29.56 0.12
CA PHE A 222 6.80 28.15 0.19
C PHE A 222 7.93 27.17 -0.11
N ALA A 223 9.20 27.62 -0.10
CA ALA A 223 10.34 26.79 -0.48
C ALA A 223 10.47 25.48 0.32
N SER A 224 10.05 25.46 1.60
CA SER A 224 10.06 24.28 2.46
C SER A 224 9.00 23.22 2.12
N LEU A 225 8.04 23.55 1.24
CA LEU A 225 6.98 22.65 0.77
C LEU A 225 7.28 22.06 -0.62
N ARG A 226 8.41 22.43 -1.23
CA ARG A 226 8.81 21.96 -2.57
C ARG A 226 9.09 20.46 -2.65
N ASP A 227 9.36 19.84 -1.50
CA ASP A 227 9.49 18.38 -1.37
C ASP A 227 8.15 17.64 -1.60
N THR A 228 7.03 18.38 -1.69
CA THR A 228 5.69 17.86 -1.89
C THR A 228 4.98 18.55 -3.08
N PRO A 229 5.42 18.36 -4.34
CA PRO A 229 4.87 19.08 -5.50
C PRO A 229 3.36 18.90 -5.70
N SER A 230 2.83 17.74 -5.31
CA SER A 230 1.39 17.45 -5.37
C SER A 230 0.54 18.37 -4.49
N LEU A 231 1.13 19.01 -3.46
CA LEU A 231 0.45 19.98 -2.60
C LEU A 231 0.07 21.25 -3.37
N TYR A 232 0.98 21.79 -4.21
CA TYR A 232 0.68 22.98 -5.00
C TYR A 232 -0.47 22.74 -5.97
N ARG A 233 -0.51 21.56 -6.60
CA ARG A 233 -1.62 21.14 -7.47
C ARG A 233 -2.91 21.02 -6.68
N TYR A 234 -2.88 20.34 -5.53
CA TYR A 234 -4.04 20.22 -4.66
C TYR A 234 -4.62 21.58 -4.30
N VAL A 235 -3.77 22.52 -3.88
CA VAL A 235 -4.19 23.86 -3.47
C VAL A 235 -4.72 24.68 -4.65
N ALA A 236 -4.06 24.64 -5.80
CA ALA A 236 -4.49 25.37 -7.01
C ALA A 236 -5.92 25.00 -7.45
N PHE A 237 -6.29 23.72 -7.32
CA PHE A 237 -7.61 23.24 -7.77
C PHE A 237 -8.67 23.14 -6.67
N ASN A 238 -8.29 22.98 -5.40
CA ASN A 238 -9.24 22.81 -4.28
C ASN A 238 -9.38 24.06 -3.39
N ASN A 239 -8.43 25.00 -3.44
CA ASN A 239 -8.50 26.28 -2.72
C ASN A 239 -8.22 27.46 -3.66
N PRO A 240 -8.96 27.60 -4.78
CA PRO A 240 -8.62 28.55 -5.84
C PRO A 240 -8.83 30.03 -5.45
N SER A 241 -9.54 30.31 -4.36
CA SER A 241 -9.83 31.68 -3.91
C SER A 241 -8.68 32.31 -3.12
N ASP A 242 -7.91 31.52 -2.35
CA ASP A 242 -6.75 32.00 -1.60
C ASP A 242 -5.71 30.87 -1.40
N PRO A 243 -5.00 30.49 -2.47
CA PRO A 243 -4.04 29.39 -2.41
C PRO A 243 -2.84 29.70 -1.49
N LYS A 244 -2.38 30.96 -1.49
CA LYS A 244 -1.26 31.40 -0.64
C LYS A 244 -1.65 31.44 0.83
N GLY A 245 -2.85 31.95 1.17
CA GLY A 245 -3.35 31.94 2.54
C GLY A 245 -3.50 30.52 3.10
N PHE A 246 -3.98 29.57 2.29
CA PHE A 246 -4.00 28.16 2.68
C PHE A 246 -2.59 27.63 3.00
N LEU A 247 -1.60 27.85 2.12
CA LEU A 247 -0.23 27.39 2.37
C LEU A 247 0.41 28.07 3.58
N ARG A 248 0.14 29.35 3.81
CA ARG A 248 0.57 30.06 5.04
C ARG A 248 0.00 29.40 6.29
N SER A 249 -1.28 29.04 6.28
CA SER A 249 -1.88 28.28 7.38
C SER A 249 -1.16 26.96 7.59
N VAL A 250 -0.86 26.21 6.52
CA VAL A 250 -0.11 24.95 6.61
C VAL A 250 1.28 25.15 7.22
N LEU A 251 2.02 26.18 6.77
CA LEU A 251 3.34 26.52 7.29
C LEU A 251 3.33 26.93 8.76
N MET A 252 2.28 27.60 9.23
CA MET A 252 2.12 27.97 10.64
C MET A 252 1.72 26.75 11.49
N THR A 253 0.81 25.92 10.98
CA THR A 253 0.27 24.79 11.74
C THR A 253 1.27 23.65 11.94
N ILE A 254 2.09 23.30 10.94
CA ILE A 254 3.04 22.16 11.08
C ILE A 254 3.95 22.33 12.30
N PRO A 255 4.68 23.46 12.48
CA PRO A 255 5.55 23.65 13.64
C PRO A 255 4.80 23.76 14.97
N GLU A 256 3.54 24.21 14.96
CA GLU A 256 2.69 24.21 16.16
C GLU A 256 2.34 22.78 16.59
N LEU A 257 1.98 21.92 15.64
CA LEU A 257 1.70 20.51 15.92
C LEU A 257 2.97 19.75 16.36
N GLU A 258 4.11 19.96 15.71
CA GLU A 258 5.37 19.30 16.05
C GLU A 258 5.85 19.59 17.48
N ARG A 259 5.64 20.83 17.95
CA ARG A 259 6.01 21.27 19.30
C ARG A 259 5.00 20.85 20.37
N ASN A 260 3.79 20.47 20.00
CA ASN A 260 2.75 20.13 20.96
C ASN A 260 3.09 18.80 21.67
N PRO A 261 3.20 18.79 23.02
CA PRO A 261 3.51 17.58 23.78
C PRO A 261 2.50 16.44 23.59
N ALA A 262 1.24 16.76 23.28
CA ALA A 262 0.20 15.76 23.04
C ALA A 262 0.47 14.88 21.80
N PHE A 263 1.40 15.27 20.93
CA PHE A 263 1.76 14.55 19.70
C PHE A 263 3.19 14.02 19.70
N GLU A 264 3.83 13.93 20.88
CA GLU A 264 5.21 13.45 21.00
C GLU A 264 5.42 12.06 20.39
N SER A 265 4.44 11.16 20.52
CA SER A 265 4.46 9.81 19.93
C SER A 265 4.43 9.77 18.40
N LEU A 266 4.19 10.91 17.73
CA LEU A 266 4.13 11.02 16.27
C LEU A 266 5.36 11.68 15.65
N ARG A 267 6.34 12.11 16.48
CA ARG A 267 7.55 12.78 16.00
C ARG A 267 8.45 11.88 15.15
N ASP A 268 8.32 10.56 15.28
CA ASP A 268 8.96 9.58 14.41
C ASP A 268 8.36 9.55 12.98
N THR A 269 7.21 10.21 12.78
CA THR A 269 6.47 10.23 11.52
C THR A 269 6.08 11.67 11.10
N PRO A 270 7.04 12.55 10.77
CA PRO A 270 6.77 13.99 10.52
C PRO A 270 5.77 14.27 9.40
N SER A 271 5.63 13.36 8.44
CA SER A 271 4.65 13.47 7.34
C SER A 271 3.19 13.53 7.82
N LEU A 272 2.88 13.00 9.02
CA LEU A 272 1.53 13.07 9.59
C LEU A 272 1.12 14.49 9.96
N PHE A 273 2.07 15.34 10.41
CA PHE A 273 1.78 16.75 10.70
C PHE A 273 1.44 17.52 9.43
N LYS A 274 2.21 17.28 8.35
CA LYS A 274 1.92 17.81 7.01
C LYS A 274 0.53 17.35 6.54
N GLN A 275 0.24 16.06 6.64
CA GLN A 275 -1.05 15.49 6.24
C GLN A 275 -2.20 16.09 7.05
N ALA A 276 -2.06 16.25 8.36
CA ALA A 276 -3.08 16.84 9.23
C ALA A 276 -3.37 18.29 8.83
N ALA A 277 -2.32 19.11 8.65
CA ALA A 277 -2.46 20.51 8.25
C ALA A 277 -3.11 20.67 6.86
N VAL A 278 -2.77 19.80 5.91
CA VAL A 278 -3.27 19.89 4.52
C VAL A 278 -4.68 19.31 4.36
N ARG A 279 -4.95 18.14 4.95
CA ARG A 279 -6.19 17.39 4.71
C ARG A 279 -7.28 17.69 5.74
N ASN A 280 -6.92 18.23 6.91
CA ASN A 280 -7.86 18.55 7.98
C ASN A 280 -7.67 20.01 8.47
N PRO A 281 -7.64 21.01 7.57
CA PRO A 281 -7.22 22.38 7.90
C PRO A 281 -8.09 23.04 8.98
N SER A 282 -9.35 22.62 9.15
CA SER A 282 -10.26 23.16 10.18
C SER A 282 -9.98 22.64 11.59
N ASP A 283 -9.42 21.43 11.74
CA ASP A 283 -9.05 20.84 13.04
C ASP A 283 -7.90 19.81 12.90
N PRO A 284 -6.67 20.25 12.58
CA PRO A 284 -5.52 19.36 12.39
C PRO A 284 -5.16 18.62 13.68
N ALA A 285 -5.21 19.32 14.81
CA ALA A 285 -4.89 18.78 16.12
C ALA A 285 -5.91 17.71 16.57
N GLY A 286 -7.21 17.93 16.34
CA GLY A 286 -8.22 16.94 16.66
C GLY A 286 -8.17 15.72 15.75
N PHE A 287 -7.78 15.87 14.47
CA PHE A 287 -7.47 14.72 13.61
C PHE A 287 -6.36 13.85 14.22
N LEU A 288 -5.24 14.45 14.63
CA LEU A 288 -4.15 13.70 15.26
C LEU A 288 -4.55 13.06 16.59
N ARG A 289 -5.33 13.75 17.43
CA ARG A 289 -5.88 13.17 18.68
C ARG A 289 -6.76 11.95 18.40
N ARG A 290 -7.67 12.05 17.43
CA ARG A 290 -8.53 10.92 17.02
C ARG A 290 -7.69 9.74 16.53
N MET A 291 -6.68 10.01 15.70
CA MET A 291 -5.77 8.97 15.22
C MET A 291 -5.02 8.27 16.36
N ILE A 292 -4.45 9.04 17.31
CA ILE A 292 -3.78 8.48 18.50
C ILE A 292 -4.75 7.62 19.32
N SER A 293 -5.97 8.11 19.58
CA SER A 293 -7.00 7.36 20.30
C SER A 293 -7.33 6.04 19.59
N THR A 294 -7.56 6.09 18.28
CA THR A 294 -7.85 4.91 17.46
C THR A 294 -6.69 3.91 17.52
N VAL A 295 -5.44 4.34 17.38
CA VAL A 295 -4.27 3.43 17.47
C VAL A 295 -4.21 2.78 18.85
N ALA A 296 -4.38 3.55 19.92
CA ALA A 296 -4.35 3.02 21.29
C ALA A 296 -5.54 2.08 21.59
N GLU A 297 -6.70 2.27 20.95
CA GLU A 297 -7.81 1.32 21.01
C GLU A 297 -7.48 0.02 20.26
N LEU A 298 -6.88 0.12 19.06
CA LEU A 298 -6.48 -1.04 18.26
C LEU A 298 -5.38 -1.87 18.95
N GLU A 299 -4.42 -1.23 19.62
CA GLU A 299 -3.36 -1.90 20.39
C GLU A 299 -3.87 -2.65 21.63
N ARG A 300 -5.04 -2.26 22.17
CA ARG A 300 -5.66 -2.93 23.32
C ARG A 300 -6.65 -4.02 22.92
N ASP A 301 -7.08 -4.04 21.67
CA ASP A 301 -8.10 -4.96 21.18
C ASP A 301 -7.46 -6.34 20.92
N PRO A 302 -7.89 -7.40 21.62
CA PRO A 302 -7.28 -8.72 21.50
C PRO A 302 -7.43 -9.32 20.09
N ASP A 303 -8.41 -8.87 19.30
CA ASP A 303 -8.58 -9.28 17.90
C ASP A 303 -7.35 -8.95 17.04
N PHE A 304 -6.52 -7.98 17.44
CA PHE A 304 -5.37 -7.49 16.69
C PHE A 304 -4.01 -7.84 17.32
N ALA A 305 -3.99 -8.71 18.33
CA ALA A 305 -2.76 -9.09 19.05
C ALA A 305 -1.65 -9.63 18.11
N SER A 306 -2.02 -10.32 17.02
CA SER A 306 -1.08 -10.84 16.01
C SER A 306 -0.40 -9.76 15.16
N LEU A 307 -0.81 -8.49 15.29
CA LEU A 307 -0.26 -7.34 14.57
C LEU A 307 0.62 -6.45 15.45
N HIS A 308 0.83 -6.80 16.72
CA HIS A 308 1.63 -6.01 17.67
C HIS A 308 3.12 -5.97 17.30
N ASP A 309 3.61 -6.95 16.53
CA ASP A 309 4.93 -6.94 15.91
C ASP A 309 5.03 -5.96 14.72
N THR A 310 3.90 -5.36 14.31
CA THR A 310 3.78 -4.47 13.15
C THR A 310 3.02 -3.18 13.51
N PRO A 311 3.47 -2.39 14.52
CA PRO A 311 2.72 -1.23 15.02
C PRO A 311 2.43 -0.17 13.95
N GLY A 312 3.28 -0.07 12.92
CA GLY A 312 3.05 0.78 11.75
C GLY A 312 1.77 0.45 10.98
N LEU A 313 1.31 -0.81 10.98
CA LEU A 313 0.07 -1.23 10.31
C LEU A 313 -1.18 -0.71 11.03
N LEU A 314 -1.16 -0.65 12.38
CA LEU A 314 -2.25 -0.09 13.16
C LEU A 314 -2.39 1.42 12.88
N ARG A 315 -1.27 2.13 12.82
CA ARG A 315 -1.22 3.55 12.40
C ARG A 315 -1.73 3.72 10.97
N TYR A 316 -1.27 2.88 10.05
CA TYR A 316 -1.72 2.91 8.66
C TYR A 316 -3.24 2.71 8.54
N ALA A 317 -3.82 1.79 9.31
CA ALA A 317 -5.27 1.60 9.36
C ALA A 317 -6.00 2.84 9.89
N ALA A 318 -5.51 3.44 10.97
CA ALA A 318 -6.12 4.63 11.56
C ALA A 318 -6.09 5.85 10.62
N VAL A 319 -5.02 6.00 9.83
CA VAL A 319 -4.84 7.12 8.89
C VAL A 319 -5.56 6.88 7.55
N GLY A 320 -5.38 5.68 6.97
CA GLY A 320 -5.87 5.35 5.63
C GLY A 320 -7.32 4.89 5.58
N TYR A 321 -7.85 4.36 6.70
CA TYR A 321 -9.21 3.83 6.79
C TYR A 321 -9.96 4.39 8.01
N PRO A 322 -10.04 5.73 8.17
CA PRO A 322 -10.52 6.36 9.41
C PRO A 322 -11.98 6.01 9.74
N SER A 323 -12.80 5.69 8.74
CA SER A 323 -14.20 5.29 8.95
C SER A 323 -14.35 3.86 9.49
N ASN A 324 -13.40 2.96 9.20
CA ASN A 324 -13.50 1.56 9.63
C ASN A 324 -12.13 0.83 9.68
N PRO A 325 -11.21 1.25 10.57
CA PRO A 325 -9.87 0.69 10.64
C PRO A 325 -9.88 -0.78 11.08
N LYS A 326 -10.81 -1.16 11.97
CA LYS A 326 -10.97 -2.55 12.43
C LYS A 326 -11.30 -3.51 11.30
N SER A 327 -12.21 -3.13 10.40
CA SER A 327 -12.59 -4.02 9.28
C SER A 327 -11.45 -4.19 8.29
N PHE A 328 -10.67 -3.13 8.03
CA PHE A 328 -9.44 -3.24 7.24
C PHE A 328 -8.46 -4.24 7.87
N LEU A 329 -8.18 -4.13 9.17
CA LEU A 329 -7.25 -5.02 9.87
C LEU A 329 -7.74 -6.47 9.93
N ARG A 330 -9.04 -6.69 10.20
CA ARG A 330 -9.64 -8.04 10.16
C ARG A 330 -9.48 -8.68 8.79
N ARG A 331 -9.69 -7.92 7.72
CA ARG A 331 -9.43 -8.40 6.35
C ARG A 331 -7.96 -8.79 6.17
N VAL A 332 -7.03 -7.93 6.59
CA VAL A 332 -5.59 -8.23 6.49
C VAL A 332 -5.24 -9.53 7.23
N ILE A 333 -5.72 -9.70 8.46
CA ILE A 333 -5.52 -10.93 9.25
C ILE A 333 -6.09 -12.15 8.53
N SER A 334 -7.33 -12.06 8.04
CA SER A 334 -7.97 -13.14 7.29
C SER A 334 -7.16 -13.53 6.06
N THR A 335 -6.73 -12.55 5.26
CA THR A 335 -5.93 -12.78 4.05
C THR A 335 -4.58 -13.40 4.40
N VAL A 336 -3.87 -12.93 5.42
CA VAL A 336 -2.61 -13.54 5.86
C VAL A 336 -2.82 -15.00 6.27
N ALA A 337 -3.84 -15.27 7.08
CA ALA A 337 -4.13 -16.62 7.56
C ALA A 337 -4.56 -17.57 6.44
N GLU A 338 -5.17 -17.07 5.36
CA GLU A 338 -5.42 -17.85 4.14
C GLU A 338 -4.12 -18.15 3.39
N LEU A 339 -3.26 -17.14 3.18
CA LEU A 339 -2.00 -17.28 2.43
C LEU A 339 -1.01 -18.22 3.13
N GLU A 340 -0.93 -18.19 4.47
CA GLU A 340 -0.05 -19.07 5.25
C GLU A 340 -0.44 -20.55 5.17
N ARG A 341 -1.75 -20.82 5.05
CA ARG A 341 -2.31 -22.17 4.92
C ARG A 341 -2.23 -22.71 3.50
N ASP A 342 -2.13 -21.84 2.51
CA ASP A 342 -2.11 -22.21 1.10
C ASP A 342 -0.83 -23.02 0.77
N PRO A 343 -0.95 -24.27 0.30
CA PRO A 343 0.20 -25.10 -0.06
C PRO A 343 1.09 -24.48 -1.15
N GLU A 344 0.53 -23.60 -1.99
CA GLU A 344 1.27 -22.92 -3.06
C GLU A 344 2.43 -22.06 -2.51
N PHE A 345 2.28 -21.49 -1.31
CA PHE A 345 3.23 -20.53 -0.73
C PHE A 345 4.08 -21.11 0.40
N VAL A 346 4.14 -22.44 0.57
CA VAL A 346 4.91 -23.09 1.65
C VAL A 346 6.37 -22.61 1.72
N SER A 347 7.00 -22.35 0.57
CA SER A 347 8.38 -21.84 0.48
C SER A 347 8.58 -20.42 1.01
N LEU A 348 7.51 -19.67 1.26
CA LEU A 348 7.53 -18.30 1.80
C LEU A 348 7.27 -18.24 3.31
N ARG A 349 7.06 -19.39 3.97
CA ARG A 349 6.81 -19.45 5.42
C ARG A 349 8.00 -18.98 6.27
N ASP A 350 9.21 -19.03 5.73
CA ASP A 350 10.42 -18.45 6.35
C ASP A 350 10.45 -16.92 6.28
N THR A 351 9.50 -16.30 5.56
CA THR A 351 9.40 -14.86 5.30
C THR A 351 7.97 -14.35 5.54
N PRO A 352 7.43 -14.48 6.77
CA PRO A 352 6.02 -14.21 7.08
C PRO A 352 5.59 -12.76 6.84
N HIS A 353 6.52 -11.81 6.86
CA HIS A 353 6.27 -10.41 6.54
C HIS A 353 5.75 -10.22 5.10
N LEU A 354 6.06 -11.13 4.17
CA LEU A 354 5.63 -11.04 2.78
C LEU A 354 4.12 -11.27 2.63
N TYR A 355 3.53 -12.15 3.45
CA TYR A 355 2.07 -12.32 3.50
C TYR A 355 1.38 -11.05 3.94
N LYS A 356 1.90 -10.39 4.99
CA LYS A 356 1.39 -9.10 5.47
C LYS A 356 1.50 -8.04 4.37
N HIS A 357 2.65 -7.95 3.70
CA HIS A 357 2.84 -7.02 2.59
C HIS A 357 1.83 -7.25 1.46
N ALA A 358 1.61 -8.50 1.05
CA ALA A 358 0.63 -8.87 0.03
C ALA A 358 -0.80 -8.49 0.44
N ALA A 359 -1.20 -8.79 1.68
CA ALA A 359 -2.53 -8.48 2.20
C ALA A 359 -2.80 -6.98 2.33
N VAL A 360 -1.79 -6.19 2.67
CA VAL A 360 -1.91 -4.73 2.86
C VAL A 360 -1.91 -3.98 1.53
N HIS A 361 -0.94 -4.28 0.66
CA HIS A 361 -0.69 -3.49 -0.56
C HIS A 361 -1.32 -4.08 -1.82
N ASN A 362 -1.71 -5.36 -1.81
CA ASN A 362 -2.33 -6.04 -2.94
C ASN A 362 -3.64 -6.75 -2.51
N PRO A 363 -4.57 -6.08 -1.81
CA PRO A 363 -5.65 -6.75 -1.10
C PRO A 363 -6.60 -7.56 -2.01
N SER A 364 -6.79 -7.15 -3.26
CA SER A 364 -7.64 -7.89 -4.21
C SER A 364 -6.89 -9.01 -4.95
N ASN A 365 -5.56 -8.98 -4.96
CA ASN A 365 -4.71 -9.82 -5.81
C ASN A 365 -3.49 -10.39 -5.05
N ALA A 366 -3.63 -10.63 -3.74
CA ALA A 366 -2.50 -10.98 -2.87
C ALA A 366 -1.81 -12.28 -3.32
N ARG A 367 -2.58 -13.28 -3.75
CA ARG A 367 -2.05 -14.54 -4.31
C ARG A 367 -1.24 -14.32 -5.58
N ASP A 368 -1.75 -13.51 -6.51
CA ASP A 368 -1.06 -13.21 -7.78
C ASP A 368 0.23 -12.43 -7.56
N PHE A 369 0.25 -11.53 -6.57
CA PHE A 369 1.49 -10.86 -6.15
C PHE A 369 2.53 -11.90 -5.68
N LEU A 370 2.17 -12.82 -4.79
CA LEU A 370 3.10 -13.85 -4.30
C LEU A 370 3.56 -14.80 -5.41
N ARG A 371 2.67 -15.18 -6.34
CA ARG A 371 3.04 -15.96 -7.54
C ARG A 371 4.09 -15.26 -8.37
N LYS A 372 3.91 -13.96 -8.63
CA LYS A 372 4.89 -13.15 -9.37
C LYS A 372 6.23 -13.10 -8.64
N VAL A 373 6.23 -12.95 -7.31
CA VAL A 373 7.46 -13.00 -6.51
C VAL A 373 8.15 -14.35 -6.67
N LEU A 374 7.43 -15.47 -6.49
CA LEU A 374 8.00 -16.82 -6.63
C LEU A 374 8.56 -17.08 -8.03
N TRP A 375 7.80 -16.71 -9.07
CA TRP A 375 8.23 -16.85 -10.45
C TRP A 375 9.49 -16.03 -10.73
N THR A 376 9.52 -14.78 -10.27
CA THR A 376 10.66 -13.87 -10.44
C THR A 376 11.91 -14.42 -9.72
N VAL A 377 11.77 -14.88 -8.47
CA VAL A 377 12.88 -15.49 -7.72
C VAL A 377 13.42 -16.71 -8.46
N ALA A 378 12.54 -17.59 -8.93
CA ALA A 378 12.93 -18.81 -9.64
C ALA A 378 13.57 -18.53 -11.02
N GLU A 379 13.21 -17.43 -11.69
CA GLU A 379 13.95 -16.96 -12.87
C GLU A 379 15.35 -16.48 -12.50
N LEU A 380 15.47 -15.61 -11.50
CA LEU A 380 16.75 -15.01 -11.10
C LEU A 380 17.74 -16.06 -10.57
N GLU A 381 17.27 -17.05 -9.83
CA GLU A 381 18.11 -18.15 -9.32
C GLU A 381 18.72 -18.99 -10.45
N ARG A 382 17.97 -19.19 -11.55
CA ARG A 382 18.41 -19.98 -12.72
C ARG A 382 19.33 -19.18 -13.64
N ASP A 383 19.20 -17.85 -13.64
CA ASP A 383 19.99 -16.98 -14.50
C ASP A 383 21.50 -17.12 -14.20
N PRO A 384 22.34 -17.49 -15.19
CA PRO A 384 23.78 -17.61 -15.00
C PRO A 384 24.44 -16.29 -14.60
N GLU A 385 23.86 -15.14 -14.95
CA GLU A 385 24.39 -13.81 -14.59
C GLU A 385 24.57 -13.66 -13.07
N PHE A 386 23.65 -14.23 -12.28
CA PHE A 386 23.62 -14.09 -10.82
C PHE A 386 24.16 -15.30 -10.07
N ALA A 387 24.93 -16.17 -10.73
CA ALA A 387 25.44 -17.39 -10.11
C ALA A 387 26.24 -17.13 -8.80
N SER A 388 26.96 -16.02 -8.72
CA SER A 388 27.73 -15.61 -7.53
C SER A 388 26.89 -15.14 -6.33
N LEU A 389 25.57 -14.98 -6.50
CA LEU A 389 24.62 -14.58 -5.45
C LEU A 389 23.81 -15.76 -4.90
N ARG A 390 23.97 -16.97 -5.46
CA ARG A 390 23.21 -18.17 -5.07
C ARG A 390 23.48 -18.65 -3.65
N ASP A 391 24.63 -18.29 -3.08
CA ASP A 391 24.95 -18.51 -1.67
C ASP A 391 24.16 -17.58 -0.72
N THR A 392 23.44 -16.60 -1.27
CA THR A 392 22.64 -15.62 -0.53
C THR A 392 21.22 -15.54 -1.12
N PRO A 393 20.39 -16.60 -1.03
CA PRO A 393 19.09 -16.68 -1.71
C PRO A 393 18.12 -15.54 -1.36
N GLY A 394 18.25 -14.96 -0.15
CA GLY A 394 17.47 -13.80 0.28
C GLY A 394 17.59 -12.57 -0.63
N LEU A 395 18.69 -12.42 -1.39
CA LEU A 395 18.88 -11.32 -2.34
C LEU A 395 17.89 -11.37 -3.50
N PHE A 396 17.61 -12.56 -4.04
CA PHE A 396 16.65 -12.73 -5.12
C PHE A 396 15.25 -12.32 -4.69
N ARG A 397 14.86 -12.71 -3.46
CA ARG A 397 13.58 -12.32 -2.86
C ARG A 397 13.52 -10.82 -2.64
N HIS A 398 14.57 -10.24 -2.07
CA HIS A 398 14.65 -8.79 -1.86
C HIS A 398 14.49 -8.03 -3.19
N ALA A 399 15.18 -8.44 -4.25
CA ALA A 399 15.05 -7.82 -5.57
C ALA A 399 13.62 -7.94 -6.12
N ALA A 400 13.01 -9.13 -6.03
CA ALA A 400 11.65 -9.38 -6.52
C ALA A 400 10.58 -8.56 -5.79
N VAL A 401 10.75 -8.34 -4.47
CA VAL A 401 9.76 -7.63 -3.64
C VAL A 401 9.98 -6.13 -3.64
N SER A 402 11.23 -5.68 -3.47
CA SER A 402 11.56 -4.26 -3.30
C SER A 402 11.78 -3.53 -4.63
N ASN A 403 12.06 -4.24 -5.72
CA ASN A 403 12.28 -3.67 -7.05
C ASN A 403 11.50 -4.46 -8.13
N PRO A 404 10.17 -4.61 -8.01
CA PRO A 404 9.39 -5.49 -8.88
C PRO A 404 9.43 -5.10 -10.36
N SER A 405 9.68 -3.82 -10.67
CA SER A 405 9.78 -3.33 -12.05
C SER A 405 11.13 -3.65 -12.71
N ASP A 406 12.20 -3.83 -11.94
CA ASP A 406 13.55 -4.14 -12.45
C ASP A 406 14.39 -4.89 -11.40
N PRO A 407 14.06 -6.17 -11.13
CA PRO A 407 14.78 -6.96 -10.14
C PRO A 407 16.20 -7.33 -10.63
N ARG A 408 16.40 -7.53 -11.93
CA ARG A 408 17.72 -7.79 -12.53
C ARG A 408 18.66 -6.59 -12.35
N GLY A 409 18.19 -5.38 -12.65
CA GLY A 409 18.99 -4.17 -12.44
C GLY A 409 19.30 -3.91 -10.96
N CYS A 410 18.41 -4.26 -10.04
CA CYS A 410 18.71 -4.26 -8.60
C CYS A 410 19.91 -5.16 -8.27
N LEU A 411 19.91 -6.43 -8.73
CA LEU A 411 21.01 -7.35 -8.48
C LEU A 411 22.31 -6.91 -9.16
N ARG A 412 22.26 -6.36 -10.38
CA ARG A 412 23.43 -5.78 -11.05
C ARG A 412 24.07 -4.66 -10.24
N ARG A 413 23.25 -3.76 -9.67
CA ARG A 413 23.75 -2.69 -8.78
C ARG A 413 24.42 -3.28 -7.55
N VAL A 414 23.81 -4.27 -6.91
CA VAL A 414 24.41 -4.97 -5.76
C VAL A 414 25.76 -5.59 -6.13
N MET A 415 25.85 -6.31 -7.25
CA MET A 415 27.10 -6.91 -7.72
C MET A 415 28.17 -5.86 -8.03
N ALA A 416 27.80 -4.76 -8.71
CA ALA A 416 28.72 -3.68 -9.02
C ALA A 416 29.26 -3.02 -7.75
N THR A 417 28.40 -2.75 -6.78
CA THR A 417 28.79 -2.21 -5.46
C THR A 417 29.69 -3.19 -4.71
N VAL A 418 29.37 -4.49 -4.67
CA VAL A 418 30.21 -5.50 -4.01
C VAL A 418 31.59 -5.56 -4.67
N ALA A 419 31.65 -5.58 -6.00
CA ALA A 419 32.92 -5.58 -6.73
C ALA A 419 33.74 -4.32 -6.42
N GLU A 420 33.12 -3.15 -6.35
CA GLU A 420 33.79 -1.91 -5.96
C GLU A 420 34.37 -2.00 -4.53
N LEU A 421 33.58 -2.53 -3.58
CA LEU A 421 33.99 -2.71 -2.19
C LEU A 421 35.14 -3.72 -2.03
N GLU A 422 35.13 -4.80 -2.81
CA GLU A 422 36.19 -5.81 -2.80
C GLU A 422 37.54 -5.26 -3.29
N HIS A 423 37.51 -4.36 -4.28
CA HIS A 423 38.70 -3.74 -4.84
C HIS A 423 39.21 -2.55 -4.02
N ASP A 424 38.38 -1.95 -3.17
CA ASP A 424 38.76 -0.80 -2.35
C ASP A 424 39.79 -1.22 -1.26
N PRO A 425 41.02 -0.65 -1.26
CA PRO A 425 42.04 -1.00 -0.27
C PRO A 425 41.63 -0.74 1.17
N ALA A 426 40.71 0.21 1.41
CA ALA A 426 40.22 0.53 2.75
C ALA A 426 39.47 -0.64 3.41
N PHE A 427 38.98 -1.60 2.64
CA PHE A 427 38.22 -2.76 3.12
C PHE A 427 38.96 -4.09 2.93
N ALA A 428 40.28 -4.07 2.73
CA ALA A 428 41.08 -5.28 2.51
C ALA A 428 40.91 -6.32 3.64
N THR A 429 40.70 -5.88 4.88
CA THR A 429 40.48 -6.74 6.07
C THR A 429 39.09 -7.40 6.12
N LEU A 430 38.19 -7.08 5.18
CA LEU A 430 36.83 -7.59 5.10
C LEU A 430 36.62 -8.52 3.89
N ARG A 431 37.64 -8.76 3.06
CA ARG A 431 37.54 -9.55 1.83
C ARG A 431 37.15 -11.02 2.08
N ASP A 432 37.53 -11.56 3.22
CA ASP A 432 37.11 -12.89 3.70
C ASP A 432 35.64 -12.92 4.15
N ARG A 433 34.94 -11.79 4.12
CA ARG A 433 33.57 -11.59 4.60
C ARG A 433 32.69 -10.95 3.54
N SER A 434 32.68 -11.52 2.34
CA SER A 434 31.87 -11.07 1.20
C SER A 434 30.39 -10.82 1.55
N GLY A 435 29.82 -11.60 2.49
CA GLY A 435 28.47 -11.38 3.02
C GLY A 435 28.25 -10.00 3.63
N LEU A 436 29.27 -9.37 4.22
CA LEU A 436 29.20 -8.02 4.77
C LEU A 436 29.14 -6.94 3.68
N PHE A 437 29.84 -7.15 2.56
CA PHE A 437 29.74 -6.25 1.40
C PHE A 437 28.34 -6.32 0.77
N ARG A 438 27.78 -7.53 0.63
CA ARG A 438 26.40 -7.71 0.17
C ARG A 438 25.41 -7.03 1.12
N TYR A 439 25.60 -7.20 2.43
CA TYR A 439 24.78 -6.53 3.43
C TYR A 439 24.87 -5.00 3.33
N ALA A 440 26.07 -4.44 3.15
CA ALA A 440 26.26 -3.01 2.96
C ALA A 440 25.57 -2.51 1.68
N ALA A 441 25.74 -3.23 0.56
CA ALA A 441 25.14 -2.87 -0.73
C ALA A 441 23.61 -2.86 -0.72
N VAL A 442 22.98 -3.77 0.03
CA VAL A 442 21.52 -3.88 0.12
C VAL A 442 20.94 -3.00 1.22
N GLY A 443 21.54 -3.03 2.42
CA GLY A 443 21.03 -2.32 3.60
C GLY A 443 21.36 -0.83 3.61
N ASN A 444 22.42 -0.42 2.91
CA ASN A 444 22.89 0.97 2.87
C ASN A 444 23.23 1.41 1.44
N PRO A 445 22.28 1.33 0.48
CA PRO A 445 22.56 1.53 -0.93
C PRO A 445 23.05 2.94 -1.27
N SER A 446 22.71 3.94 -0.43
CA SER A 446 23.12 5.34 -0.64
C SER A 446 24.57 5.63 -0.23
N ASP A 447 25.12 4.91 0.76
CA ASP A 447 26.50 5.08 1.22
C ASP A 447 27.05 3.79 1.88
N PRO A 448 27.31 2.74 1.07
CA PRO A 448 27.80 1.47 1.58
C PRO A 448 29.23 1.60 2.13
N LYS A 449 30.05 2.52 1.58
CA LYS A 449 31.43 2.76 2.07
C LYS A 449 31.44 3.44 3.42
N GLY A 450 30.60 4.46 3.63
CA GLY A 450 30.46 5.13 4.92
C GLY A 450 30.00 4.18 6.01
N PHE A 451 29.00 3.33 5.70
CA PHE A 451 28.57 2.26 6.61
C PHE A 451 29.74 1.36 7.04
N LEU A 452 30.53 0.85 6.09
CA LEU A 452 31.66 -0.04 6.39
C LEU A 452 32.79 0.67 7.15
N ARG A 453 33.09 1.94 6.83
CA ARG A 453 34.06 2.74 7.57
C ARG A 453 33.65 2.93 9.02
N ASN A 454 32.37 3.24 9.27
CA ASN A 454 31.84 3.34 10.62
C ASN A 454 31.91 2.00 11.34
N ALA A 455 31.50 0.91 10.70
CA ALA A 455 31.58 -0.42 11.30
C ALA A 455 33.03 -0.81 11.68
N LEU A 456 34.01 -0.49 10.83
CA LEU A 456 35.43 -0.71 11.11
C LEU A 456 35.95 0.19 12.25
N SER A 457 35.57 1.47 12.27
CA SER A 457 35.94 2.40 13.34
C SER A 457 35.40 1.92 14.69
N THR A 458 34.11 1.61 14.75
CA THR A 458 33.47 1.07 15.95
C THR A 458 34.08 -0.26 16.36
N ALA A 459 34.38 -1.17 15.42
CA ALA A 459 35.05 -2.42 15.74
C ALA A 459 36.44 -2.19 16.36
N ALA A 460 37.23 -1.26 15.82
CA ALA A 460 38.55 -0.93 16.34
C ALA A 460 38.49 -0.23 17.71
N GLU A 461 37.45 0.57 17.98
CA GLU A 461 37.20 1.14 19.32
C GLU A 461 36.87 0.05 20.32
N LEU A 462 35.95 -0.87 19.97
CA LEU A 462 35.55 -1.98 20.84
C LEU A 462 36.71 -2.94 21.12
N GLU A 463 37.57 -3.18 20.13
CA GLU A 463 38.75 -4.05 20.28
C GLU A 463 39.77 -3.46 21.27
N ARG A 464 39.89 -2.13 21.36
CA ARG A 464 40.78 -1.44 22.32
C ARG A 464 40.20 -1.36 23.72
N ASP A 465 38.89 -1.49 23.88
CA ASP A 465 38.24 -1.44 25.18
C ASP A 465 38.68 -2.64 26.05
N SER A 466 39.12 -2.37 27.28
CA SER A 466 39.51 -3.39 28.25
C SER A 466 38.34 -4.28 28.68
N GLU A 467 37.09 -3.80 28.55
CA GLU A 467 35.89 -4.58 28.86
C GLU A 467 35.84 -5.90 28.07
N PHE A 468 36.32 -5.90 26.82
CA PHE A 468 36.19 -7.02 25.88
C PHE A 468 37.48 -7.81 25.68
N GLU A 469 38.47 -7.67 26.58
CA GLU A 469 39.78 -8.30 26.46
C GLU A 469 39.70 -9.83 26.29
N THR A 470 38.77 -10.47 27.01
CA THR A 470 38.59 -11.93 26.99
C THR A 470 38.07 -12.51 25.67
N VAL A 471 37.57 -11.67 24.75
CA VAL A 471 37.02 -12.10 23.45
C VAL A 471 37.80 -11.55 22.25
N ARG A 472 38.95 -10.90 22.49
CA ARG A 472 39.79 -10.34 21.42
C ARG A 472 40.34 -11.39 20.45
N ASP A 473 40.53 -12.60 20.96
CA ASP A 473 40.96 -13.77 20.20
C ASP A 473 39.86 -14.33 19.27
N THR A 474 38.64 -13.80 19.30
CA THR A 474 37.50 -14.32 18.52
C THR A 474 37.41 -13.61 17.17
N PRO A 475 37.82 -14.25 16.06
CA PRO A 475 37.92 -13.58 14.78
C PRO A 475 36.57 -13.05 14.30
N GLY A 476 36.54 -11.77 13.96
CA GLY A 476 35.38 -11.10 13.37
C GLY A 476 34.24 -10.76 14.31
N LEU A 477 34.37 -11.05 15.61
CA LEU A 477 33.35 -10.72 16.60
C LEU A 477 33.04 -9.21 16.68
N PHE A 478 34.07 -8.37 16.77
CA PHE A 478 33.89 -6.91 16.85
C PHE A 478 33.27 -6.32 15.60
N THR A 479 33.70 -6.75 14.41
CA THR A 479 33.12 -6.30 13.15
C THR A 479 31.66 -6.73 13.04
N ARG A 480 31.32 -7.96 13.47
CA ARG A 480 29.93 -8.43 13.50
C ARG A 480 29.08 -7.61 14.47
N ALA A 481 29.61 -7.31 15.66
CA ALA A 481 28.94 -6.44 16.62
C ALA A 481 28.63 -5.07 16.01
N ALA A 482 29.65 -4.42 15.42
CA ALA A 482 29.52 -3.09 14.84
C ALA A 482 28.59 -3.05 13.62
N ALA A 483 28.66 -4.04 12.73
CA ALA A 483 27.89 -4.03 11.49
C ALA A 483 26.45 -4.55 11.65
N CYS A 484 26.25 -5.61 12.45
CA CYS A 484 24.95 -6.26 12.59
C CYS A 484 24.14 -5.71 13.78
N TYR A 485 24.80 -5.06 14.75
CA TYR A 485 24.16 -4.48 15.93
C TYR A 485 24.61 -3.02 16.15
N PRO A 486 24.47 -2.13 15.15
CA PRO A 486 25.02 -0.77 15.21
C PRO A 486 24.40 0.09 16.32
N SER A 487 23.18 -0.23 16.77
CA SER A 487 22.50 0.49 17.85
C SER A 487 23.05 0.16 19.25
N ASP A 488 23.57 -1.05 19.46
CA ASP A 488 24.12 -1.49 20.75
C ASP A 488 25.16 -2.62 20.56
N PRO A 489 26.34 -2.31 19.98
CA PRO A 489 27.36 -3.32 19.72
C PRO A 489 28.00 -3.81 21.02
N ARG A 490 28.10 -2.96 22.04
CA ARG A 490 28.61 -3.33 23.39
C ARG A 490 27.69 -4.33 24.08
N GLY A 491 26.38 -4.09 24.09
CA GLY A 491 25.42 -5.02 24.68
C GLY A 491 25.40 -6.37 23.97
N TYR A 492 25.58 -6.39 22.65
CA TYR A 492 25.79 -7.66 21.93
C TYR A 492 27.04 -8.40 22.44
N LEU A 493 28.20 -7.74 22.54
CA LEU A 493 29.43 -8.36 23.05
C LEU A 493 29.27 -8.87 24.48
N ARG A 494 28.61 -8.11 25.37
CA ARG A 494 28.30 -8.56 26.74
C ARG A 494 27.47 -9.84 26.75
N ARG A 495 26.46 -9.95 25.87
CA ARG A 495 25.65 -11.16 25.74
C ARG A 495 26.48 -12.35 25.27
N VAL A 496 27.36 -12.15 24.29
CA VAL A 496 28.27 -13.21 23.80
C VAL A 496 29.18 -13.68 24.94
N MET A 497 29.79 -12.76 25.69
CA MET A 497 30.65 -13.09 26.84
C MET A 497 29.90 -13.83 27.95
N ALA A 498 28.73 -13.33 28.36
CA ALA A 498 27.92 -13.93 29.40
C ALA A 498 27.47 -15.34 29.00
N THR A 499 27.06 -15.52 27.74
CA THR A 499 26.65 -16.82 27.20
C THR A 499 27.82 -17.79 27.15
N ALA A 500 28.97 -17.38 26.60
CA ALA A 500 30.16 -18.24 26.55
C ALA A 500 30.61 -18.69 27.95
N ALA A 501 30.63 -17.77 28.93
CA ALA A 501 30.98 -18.09 30.31
C ALA A 501 29.96 -19.01 30.99
N ALA A 502 28.66 -18.86 30.69
CA ALA A 502 27.62 -19.76 31.19
C ALA A 502 27.77 -21.18 30.62
N LEU A 503 28.02 -21.30 29.30
CA LEU A 503 28.22 -22.59 28.64
C LEU A 503 29.47 -23.30 29.13
N GLU A 504 30.57 -22.58 29.37
CA GLU A 504 31.82 -23.15 29.89
C GLU A 504 31.67 -23.72 31.32
N ARG A 505 30.84 -23.06 32.14
CA ARG A 505 30.51 -23.51 33.51
C ARG A 505 29.51 -24.66 33.54
N ASN A 506 28.71 -24.84 32.49
CA ASN A 506 27.72 -25.91 32.42
C ASN A 506 28.42 -27.29 32.50
N PRO A 507 28.11 -28.14 33.51
CA PRO A 507 28.71 -29.47 33.65
C PRO A 507 28.49 -30.38 32.44
N GLU A 508 27.40 -30.18 31.71
CA GLU A 508 27.04 -30.94 30.50
C GLU A 508 28.14 -30.87 29.43
N PHE A 509 28.79 -29.72 29.30
CA PHE A 509 29.82 -29.47 28.28
C PHE A 509 31.25 -29.50 28.83
N SER A 510 31.45 -30.12 30.00
CA SER A 510 32.77 -30.26 30.63
C SER A 510 33.82 -30.86 29.69
N SER A 511 33.42 -31.80 28.81
CA SER A 511 34.30 -32.42 27.82
C SER A 511 34.78 -31.51 26.68
N LEU A 512 34.26 -30.27 26.58
CA LEU A 512 34.69 -29.27 25.60
C LEU A 512 35.62 -28.20 26.19
N ARG A 513 35.92 -28.26 27.50
CA ARG A 513 36.77 -27.26 28.17
C ARG A 513 38.22 -27.23 27.67
N GLU A 514 38.69 -28.32 27.08
CA GLU A 514 40.00 -28.37 26.41
C GLU A 514 40.01 -27.64 25.05
N THR A 515 38.84 -27.21 24.56
CA THR A 515 38.67 -26.40 23.33
C THR A 515 37.81 -25.15 23.60
N PRO A 516 38.27 -24.20 24.44
CA PRO A 516 37.45 -23.08 24.93
C PRO A 516 36.83 -22.19 23.83
N TRP A 517 37.47 -22.12 22.67
CA TRP A 517 36.99 -21.32 21.53
C TRP A 517 35.59 -21.73 21.07
N VAL A 518 35.18 -23.00 21.27
CA VAL A 518 33.88 -23.52 20.83
C VAL A 518 32.72 -22.81 21.55
N PHE A 519 32.91 -22.40 22.81
CA PHE A 519 31.89 -21.67 23.56
C PHE A 519 31.68 -20.26 23.01
N LYS A 520 32.76 -19.57 22.66
CA LYS A 520 32.70 -18.24 22.02
C LYS A 520 32.10 -18.34 20.61
N HIS A 521 32.47 -19.36 19.85
CA HIS A 521 31.88 -19.64 18.52
C HIS A 521 30.37 -19.92 18.62
N CYS A 522 29.97 -20.75 19.58
CA CYS A 522 28.55 -21.04 19.86
C CYS A 522 27.80 -19.75 20.22
N ALA A 523 28.32 -18.97 21.18
CA ALA A 523 27.73 -17.72 21.60
C ALA A 523 27.69 -16.64 20.49
N MET A 524 28.51 -16.74 19.45
CA MET A 524 28.50 -15.80 18.32
C MET A 524 27.46 -16.16 17.26
N HIS A 525 27.22 -17.45 17.03
CA HIS A 525 26.43 -17.93 15.88
C HIS A 525 25.10 -18.59 16.24
N TYR A 526 24.96 -19.09 17.47
CA TYR A 526 23.85 -19.96 17.88
C TYR A 526 23.17 -19.48 19.19
N LEU A 527 23.13 -18.16 19.41
CA LEU A 527 22.48 -17.52 20.58
C LEU A 527 21.04 -17.96 20.89
N PRO A 528 20.17 -18.27 19.91
CA PRO A 528 18.81 -18.73 20.23
C PRO A 528 18.78 -20.06 20.98
N GLU A 529 19.68 -21.00 20.64
CA GLU A 529 19.68 -22.38 21.16
C GLU A 529 21.11 -22.93 21.32
N PRO A 530 21.95 -22.32 22.18
CA PRO A 530 23.38 -22.63 22.24
C PRO A 530 23.66 -24.05 22.79
N ASP A 531 22.83 -24.54 23.71
CA ASP A 531 22.98 -25.86 24.30
C ASP A 531 22.72 -26.98 23.27
N GLU A 532 21.73 -26.83 22.39
CA GLU A 532 21.44 -27.82 21.35
C GLU A 532 22.59 -27.94 20.35
N PHE A 533 23.16 -26.79 19.94
CA PHE A 533 24.36 -26.79 19.10
C PHE A 533 25.51 -27.56 19.77
N LEU A 534 25.82 -27.27 21.04
CA LEU A 534 26.93 -27.96 21.73
C LEU A 534 26.65 -29.46 21.95
N ARG A 535 25.41 -29.86 22.22
CA ARG A 535 25.03 -31.29 22.25
C ARG A 535 25.33 -31.99 20.94
N ARG A 536 25.00 -31.36 19.81
CA ARG A 536 25.32 -31.91 18.47
C ARG A 536 26.83 -31.97 18.23
N VAL A 537 27.58 -30.97 18.68
CA VAL A 537 29.04 -30.97 18.58
C VAL A 537 29.63 -32.13 19.39
N VAL A 538 29.19 -32.34 20.62
CA VAL A 538 29.64 -33.46 21.47
C VAL A 538 29.30 -34.81 20.83
N ALA A 539 28.06 -35.00 20.38
CA ALA A 539 27.62 -36.24 19.76
C ALA A 539 28.42 -36.55 18.47
N THR A 540 28.60 -35.53 17.62
CA THR A 540 29.37 -35.66 16.37
C THR A 540 30.84 -35.93 16.66
N ARG A 541 31.46 -35.21 17.62
CA ARG A 541 32.83 -35.47 18.07
C ARG A 541 33.01 -36.92 18.51
N ASP A 542 32.12 -37.42 19.36
CA ASP A 542 32.21 -38.79 19.91
C ASP A 542 32.01 -39.85 18.84
N GLN A 543 31.16 -39.58 17.86
CA GLN A 543 31.00 -40.44 16.69
C GLN A 543 32.29 -40.49 15.87
N LEU A 544 32.88 -39.33 15.54
CA LEU A 544 34.09 -39.25 14.73
C LEU A 544 35.30 -39.85 15.44
N ALA A 545 35.41 -39.67 16.76
CA ALA A 545 36.49 -40.22 17.58
C ALA A 545 36.38 -41.75 17.79
N ARG A 546 35.28 -42.40 17.39
CA ARG A 546 35.14 -43.86 17.40
C ARG A 546 35.33 -44.47 16.02
N ASP A 547 35.44 -43.65 14.99
CA ASP A 547 35.60 -44.10 13.62
C ASP A 547 37.06 -44.56 13.39
N PRO A 548 37.30 -45.84 13.06
CA PRO A 548 38.64 -46.36 12.80
C PRO A 548 39.37 -45.60 11.68
N GLU A 549 38.62 -44.97 10.76
CA GLU A 549 39.19 -44.15 9.69
C GLU A 549 40.07 -43.01 10.24
N PHE A 550 39.72 -42.45 11.40
CA PHE A 550 40.38 -41.28 11.98
C PHE A 550 41.29 -41.60 13.16
N GLU A 551 41.67 -42.87 13.36
CA GLU A 551 42.50 -43.31 14.49
C GLU A 551 43.83 -42.53 14.58
N GLY A 552 44.42 -42.20 13.43
CA GLY A 552 45.64 -41.37 13.32
C GLY A 552 45.51 -39.91 13.78
N LEU A 553 44.30 -39.43 14.10
CA LEU A 553 44.03 -38.07 14.60
C LEU A 553 43.75 -38.03 16.12
N HIS A 554 43.66 -39.17 16.81
CA HIS A 554 43.44 -39.24 18.27
C HIS A 554 44.42 -38.43 19.11
N PRO A 555 45.73 -38.31 18.75
CA PRO A 555 46.65 -37.45 19.49
C PRO A 555 46.32 -35.94 19.43
N THR A 556 45.30 -35.54 18.66
CA THR A 556 44.87 -34.14 18.51
C THR A 556 43.35 -34.00 18.72
N PRO A 557 42.83 -34.24 19.94
CA PRO A 557 41.37 -34.35 20.19
C PRO A 557 40.56 -33.12 19.76
N GLY A 558 41.16 -31.92 19.83
CA GLY A 558 40.52 -30.68 19.41
C GLY A 558 40.11 -30.63 17.94
N ILE A 559 40.69 -31.45 17.08
CA ILE A 559 40.35 -31.47 15.64
C ILE A 559 38.98 -32.07 15.36
N PHE A 560 38.54 -33.00 16.20
CA PHE A 560 37.19 -33.57 16.11
C PHE A 560 36.13 -32.55 16.53
N VAL A 561 36.44 -31.72 17.52
CA VAL A 561 35.59 -30.58 17.92
C VAL A 561 35.54 -29.55 16.80
N GLU A 562 36.68 -29.24 16.16
CA GLU A 562 36.72 -28.33 15.01
C GLU A 562 35.89 -28.84 13.83
N ALA A 563 36.04 -30.12 13.45
CA ALA A 563 35.24 -30.74 12.40
C ALA A 563 33.74 -30.65 12.72
N ALA A 564 33.36 -31.02 13.94
CA ALA A 564 31.97 -31.02 14.38
C ALA A 564 31.34 -29.61 14.46
N ALA A 565 32.12 -28.61 14.89
CA ALA A 565 31.60 -27.25 15.09
C ALA A 565 31.64 -26.38 13.82
N ARG A 566 32.68 -26.49 12.99
CA ARG A 566 32.86 -25.64 11.79
C ARG A 566 32.41 -26.30 10.49
N HIS A 567 32.34 -27.64 10.45
CA HIS A 567 31.95 -28.40 9.26
C HIS A 567 30.79 -29.36 9.57
N PRO A 568 29.69 -28.89 10.18
CA PRO A 568 28.64 -29.77 10.70
C PRO A 568 27.93 -30.61 9.62
N SER A 569 27.95 -30.17 8.36
CA SER A 569 27.35 -30.90 7.24
C SER A 569 28.23 -32.03 6.69
N GLN A 570 29.56 -31.91 6.81
CA GLN A 570 30.53 -32.87 6.25
C GLN A 570 31.81 -32.96 7.10
N PRO A 571 31.73 -33.31 8.39
CA PRO A 571 32.89 -33.30 9.27
C PRO A 571 33.94 -34.35 8.88
N GLN A 572 33.52 -35.49 8.32
CA GLN A 572 34.42 -36.53 7.81
C GLN A 572 35.26 -36.05 6.63
N CYS A 573 34.68 -35.29 5.70
CA CYS A 573 35.40 -34.74 4.55
C CYS A 573 36.55 -33.84 4.98
N TYR A 574 36.31 -32.99 5.99
CA TYR A 574 37.34 -32.16 6.60
C TYR A 574 38.46 -33.01 7.21
N LEU A 575 38.13 -34.02 8.02
CA LEU A 575 39.14 -34.88 8.66
C LEU A 575 39.96 -35.68 7.64
N ARG A 576 39.35 -36.16 6.55
CA ARG A 576 40.04 -36.80 5.43
C ARG A 576 41.03 -35.84 4.77
N ALA A 577 40.65 -34.59 4.56
CA ALA A 577 41.55 -33.58 4.01
C ALA A 577 42.75 -33.31 4.94
N VAL A 578 42.53 -33.30 6.26
CA VAL A 578 43.62 -33.18 7.24
C VAL A 578 44.56 -34.38 7.20
N LEU A 579 44.03 -35.60 7.16
CA LEU A 579 44.84 -36.83 7.05
C LEU A 579 45.70 -36.82 5.79
N SER A 580 45.13 -36.46 4.63
CA SER A 580 45.85 -36.33 3.36
C SER A 580 46.97 -35.29 3.42
N LYS A 581 46.77 -34.17 4.13
CA LYS A 581 47.83 -33.17 4.33
C LYS A 581 48.93 -33.70 5.26
N ARG A 582 48.59 -34.45 6.31
CA ARG A 582 49.56 -35.06 7.22
C ARG A 582 50.41 -36.13 6.53
N SER A 583 49.82 -36.99 5.71
CA SER A 583 50.57 -38.01 4.95
C SER A 583 51.53 -37.37 3.95
N ALA A 584 51.08 -36.36 3.19
CA ALA A 584 51.94 -35.62 2.26
C ALA A 584 53.12 -34.90 2.98
N ALA A 585 52.90 -34.40 4.20
CA ALA A 585 53.94 -33.77 5.01
C ALA A 585 54.92 -34.78 5.65
N VAL A 586 54.54 -36.06 5.76
CA VAL A 586 55.43 -37.14 6.22
C VAL A 586 56.29 -37.65 5.05
N ASP A 587 55.70 -37.79 3.85
CA ASP A 587 56.42 -38.21 2.64
C ASP A 587 57.48 -37.18 2.19
N ASN A 588 57.21 -35.87 2.35
CA ASN A 588 58.20 -34.83 2.09
C ASN A 588 59.31 -34.78 3.16
N ARG A 589 59.04 -35.21 4.39
CA ARG A 589 60.05 -35.28 5.48
C ARG A 589 61.03 -36.44 5.33
N HIS A 590 60.74 -37.44 4.49
CA HIS A 590 61.68 -38.50 4.15
C HIS A 590 62.63 -38.15 2.99
N LYS A 591 62.39 -37.06 2.24
CA LYS A 591 63.27 -36.64 1.14
C LYS A 591 64.36 -35.65 1.57
N ASP A 592 64.11 -34.83 2.59
CA ASP A 592 65.06 -33.81 3.05
C ASP A 592 65.48 -34.08 4.50
N GLY A 593 66.59 -34.80 4.69
CA GLY A 593 67.13 -35.19 6.00
C GLY A 593 67.63 -34.04 6.88
N LYS A 594 66.75 -33.16 7.35
CA LYS A 594 67.04 -32.18 8.41
C LYS A 594 65.91 -32.13 9.44
N TRP A 595 66.27 -32.49 10.66
CA TRP A 595 65.44 -32.32 11.85
C TRP A 595 65.41 -30.85 12.25
N THR A 596 64.26 -30.19 12.13
CA THR A 596 63.95 -28.97 12.90
C THR A 596 62.56 -29.05 13.54
N ARG A 597 62.50 -28.42 14.72
CA ARG A 597 61.51 -28.49 15.79
C ARG A 597 60.14 -27.89 15.38
N ALA A 598 59.07 -28.52 15.86
CA ALA A 598 57.70 -28.03 16.07
C ALA A 598 57.14 -26.98 15.09
N ILE A 599 56.21 -27.41 14.22
CA ILE A 599 55.32 -26.51 13.49
C ILE A 599 54.00 -26.44 14.27
N GLU A 600 53.78 -25.32 14.97
CA GLU A 600 52.45 -24.84 15.32
C GLU A 600 51.68 -24.51 14.03
N PRO A 601 50.39 -24.89 13.89
CA PRO A 601 49.64 -24.54 12.69
C PRO A 601 49.30 -23.05 12.73
N ARG A 602 50.01 -22.27 11.90
CA ARG A 602 49.55 -20.93 11.49
C ARG A 602 48.26 -21.07 10.69
N ALA A 603 47.35 -20.15 10.97
CA ALA A 603 46.05 -19.98 10.34
C ALA A 603 46.16 -19.65 8.84
N HIS A 604 45.05 -19.97 8.15
CA HIS A 604 44.68 -19.64 6.77
C HIS A 604 45.27 -20.55 5.67
N ASP A 605 44.45 -21.49 5.23
CA ASP A 605 44.18 -21.73 3.80
C ASP A 605 42.88 -22.53 3.68
N ASN A 606 41.88 -21.89 3.08
CA ASN A 606 40.53 -22.41 2.85
C ASN A 606 40.52 -23.09 1.47
N PRO A 607 40.48 -24.44 1.33
CA PRO A 607 40.43 -25.07 0.02
C PRO A 607 38.97 -25.25 -0.36
N GLY A 608 38.45 -24.29 -1.13
CA GLY A 608 37.08 -24.28 -1.63
C GLY A 608 36.99 -23.86 -3.09
N GLU A 609 37.99 -24.19 -3.92
CA GLU A 609 37.88 -24.08 -5.37
C GLU A 609 38.11 -25.47 -5.98
N SER A 610 37.01 -26.15 -6.31
CA SER A 610 37.05 -27.29 -7.22
C SER A 610 36.94 -26.75 -8.64
N HIS A 611 38.09 -26.59 -9.29
CA HIS A 611 38.14 -26.55 -10.75
C HIS A 611 37.85 -27.96 -11.28
N HIS A 612 36.72 -28.11 -11.96
CA HIS A 612 36.57 -29.10 -13.02
C HIS A 612 36.24 -28.39 -14.33
N ARG A 613 36.88 -28.91 -15.38
CA ARG A 613 36.83 -28.47 -16.78
C ARG A 613 35.41 -28.41 -17.34
#